data_AF-A0A2Z5Z2Y0-F1
#
_entry.id   AF-A0A2Z5Z2Y0-F1
#
_cell.length_a   1.000
_cell.length_b   1.000
_cell.length_c   1.000
_cell.angle_alpha   90.00
_cell.angle_beta   90.00
_cell.angle_gamma   90.00
#
_symmetry.space_group_name_H-M   'P 1'
#
loop_
_entity.id
_entity.type
_entity.pdbx_description
1 polymer ?
#
loop_
_entity_poly.entity_id
_entity_poly.type
_entity_poly.pdbx_seq_one_letter_code
_entity_poly.pdbx_strand_id
1 'polypeptide(L)'
;MDKVNSDATMKDFLTANVNLWNAPAMAYLTIPKTTPVWSVYDTGAFAQTLMLSATNRGVDSMVAYENIKYPDEIRENLDIKEEELIIALGYRSEDKINTFTNNRLATEEILTIK
;
A
#
# COMPACT_ATOMS: atom_id res chain seq x y z
N MET A 1 -20.72 3.41 -3.30
CA MET A 1 -20.41 3.41 -1.87
C MET A 1 -21.34 2.46 -1.11
N ASP A 2 -22.66 2.52 -1.33
CA ASP A 2 -23.64 1.71 -0.57
C ASP A 2 -23.46 0.19 -0.65
N LYS A 3 -23.04 -0.36 -1.82
CA LYS A 3 -22.74 -1.79 -1.97
C LYS A 3 -21.46 -2.25 -1.25
N VAL A 4 -20.53 -1.34 -1.00
CA VAL A 4 -19.25 -1.63 -0.30
C VAL A 4 -19.51 -1.83 1.21
N ASN A 5 -20.49 -1.09 1.76
CA ASN A 5 -20.87 -1.19 3.17
C ASN A 5 -21.71 -2.43 3.52
N SER A 6 -22.25 -3.15 2.53
CA SER A 6 -23.04 -4.38 2.74
C SER A 6 -22.23 -5.68 2.63
N ASP A 7 -20.96 -5.61 2.26
CA ASP A 7 -20.10 -6.80 2.18
C ASP A 7 -19.60 -7.18 3.58
N ALA A 8 -19.82 -8.43 3.98
CA ALA A 8 -19.33 -8.97 5.24
C ALA A 8 -17.80 -8.82 5.41
N THR A 9 -17.05 -8.81 4.30
CA THR A 9 -15.59 -8.61 4.30
C THR A 9 -15.17 -7.18 4.66
N MET A 10 -16.07 -6.20 4.59
CA MET A 10 -15.78 -4.82 4.99
C MET A 10 -15.52 -4.72 6.50
N LYS A 11 -16.24 -5.51 7.31
CA LYS A 11 -15.98 -5.57 8.75
C LYS A 11 -14.57 -6.09 9.03
N ASP A 12 -14.16 -7.16 8.34
CA ASP A 12 -12.84 -7.76 8.49
C ASP A 12 -11.74 -6.81 8.00
N PHE A 13 -11.97 -6.10 6.89
CA PHE A 13 -11.06 -5.08 6.37
C PHE A 13 -10.86 -3.93 7.37
N LEU A 14 -11.94 -3.39 7.93
CA LEU A 14 -11.87 -2.33 8.95
C LEU A 14 -11.17 -2.83 10.22
N THR A 15 -11.42 -4.08 10.63
CA THR A 15 -10.76 -4.70 11.79
C THR A 15 -9.27 -4.91 11.54
N ALA A 16 -8.89 -5.36 10.35
CA ALA A 16 -7.49 -5.53 9.98
C ALA A 16 -6.77 -4.17 9.95
N ASN A 17 -7.39 -3.15 9.33
CA ASN A 17 -6.87 -1.80 9.24
C ASN A 17 -6.49 -1.21 10.62
N VAL A 18 -7.39 -1.23 11.60
CA VAL A 18 -7.10 -0.67 12.94
C VAL A 18 -5.97 -1.40 13.68
N ASN A 19 -5.61 -2.61 13.23
CA ASN A 19 -4.50 -3.41 13.75
C ASN A 19 -3.28 -3.41 12.80
N LEU A 20 -3.17 -2.43 11.91
CA LEU A 20 -2.09 -2.34 10.90
C LEU A 20 -1.94 -3.65 10.10
N TRP A 21 -3.08 -4.26 9.78
CA TRP A 21 -3.18 -5.51 9.03
C TRP A 21 -2.53 -6.72 9.70
N ASN A 22 -2.19 -6.60 11.00
CA ASN A 22 -1.33 -7.51 11.73
C ASN A 22 0.02 -7.75 11.02
N ALA A 23 0.49 -6.78 10.24
CA ALA A 23 1.76 -6.88 9.55
C ALA A 23 2.91 -6.83 10.57
N PRO A 24 3.86 -7.77 10.55
CA PRO A 24 5.00 -7.77 11.45
C PRO A 24 5.99 -6.63 11.18
N ALA A 25 5.94 -6.01 9.99
CA ALA A 25 6.79 -4.88 9.64
C ALA A 25 6.07 -3.86 8.75
N MET A 26 6.46 -2.60 8.92
CA MET A 26 6.01 -1.46 8.10
C MET A 26 7.25 -0.75 7.54
N ALA A 27 7.35 -0.64 6.22
CA ALA A 27 8.41 0.10 5.55
C ALA A 27 7.94 1.51 5.21
N TYR A 28 8.62 2.52 5.74
CA TYR A 28 8.38 3.94 5.49
C TYR A 28 9.37 4.43 4.45
N LEU A 29 8.86 4.75 3.25
CA LEU A 29 9.66 5.34 2.18
C LEU A 29 9.44 6.84 2.18
N THR A 30 10.51 7.58 2.45
CA THR A 30 10.47 9.03 2.61
C THR A 30 11.24 9.74 1.51
N ILE A 31 10.72 10.87 1.04
CA ILE A 31 11.44 11.78 0.16
C ILE A 31 11.34 13.22 0.66
N PRO A 32 12.43 14.00 0.64
CA PRO A 32 12.38 15.39 1.07
C PRO A 32 11.35 16.21 0.27
N LYS A 33 10.60 17.10 0.93
CA LYS A 33 9.64 18.01 0.27
C LYS A 33 10.28 18.97 -0.74
N THR A 34 11.59 19.20 -0.61
CA THR A 34 12.37 20.04 -1.53
C THR A 34 12.78 19.31 -2.81
N THR A 35 12.51 18.01 -2.88
CA THR A 35 12.89 17.18 -4.02
C THR A 35 11.98 17.48 -5.22
N PRO A 36 12.51 17.48 -6.45
CA PRO A 36 11.66 17.69 -7.60
C PRO A 36 10.57 16.63 -7.75
N VAL A 37 9.47 16.99 -8.43
CA VAL A 37 8.30 16.12 -8.62
C VAL A 37 8.62 14.75 -9.22
N TRP A 38 9.67 14.65 -10.04
CA TRP A 38 10.10 13.36 -10.62
C TRP A 38 10.60 12.35 -9.59
N SER A 39 11.04 12.79 -8.41
CA SER A 39 11.43 11.82 -7.37
C SER A 39 10.26 11.09 -6.72
N VAL A 40 9.02 11.59 -6.90
CA VAL A 40 7.82 10.79 -6.59
C VAL A 40 7.75 9.57 -7.49
N TYR A 41 8.08 9.72 -8.78
CA TYR A 41 8.15 8.59 -9.72
C TYR A 41 9.24 7.61 -9.31
N ASP A 42 10.44 8.10 -9.00
CA ASP A 42 11.56 7.25 -8.54
C ASP A 42 11.20 6.46 -7.28
N THR A 43 10.51 7.10 -6.33
CA THR A 43 10.03 6.46 -5.10
C THR A 43 8.99 5.40 -5.39
N GLY A 44 8.05 5.65 -6.31
CA GLY A 44 7.08 4.67 -6.76
C GLY A 44 7.73 3.46 -7.45
N ALA A 45 8.72 3.69 -8.30
CA ALA A 45 9.50 2.64 -8.96
C ALA A 45 10.30 1.80 -7.95
N PHE A 46 10.93 2.45 -6.97
CA PHE A 46 11.62 1.78 -5.87
C PHE A 46 10.65 0.94 -5.02
N ALA A 47 9.51 1.52 -4.64
CA ALA A 47 8.47 0.83 -3.87
C ALA A 47 7.99 -0.45 -4.58
N GLN A 48 7.70 -0.37 -5.88
CA GLN A 48 7.30 -1.53 -6.66
C GLN A 48 8.41 -2.59 -6.73
N THR A 49 9.66 -2.16 -6.89
CA THR A 49 10.81 -3.07 -6.91
C THR A 49 11.00 -3.78 -5.57
N LEU A 50 10.80 -3.06 -4.46
CA LEU A 50 10.80 -3.63 -3.11
C LEU A 50 9.70 -4.68 -2.95
N MET A 51 8.46 -4.38 -3.36
CA MET A 51 7.33 -5.31 -3.27
C MET A 51 7.53 -6.58 -4.11
N LEU A 52 8.05 -6.45 -5.34
CA LEU A 52 8.41 -7.60 -6.17
C LEU A 52 9.56 -8.42 -5.55
N SER A 53 10.54 -7.76 -4.95
CA SER A 53 11.67 -8.41 -4.26
C SER A 53 11.23 -9.15 -2.98
N ALA A 54 10.24 -8.60 -2.27
CA ALA A 54 9.59 -9.24 -1.13
C ALA A 54 8.81 -10.49 -1.59
N THR A 55 8.02 -10.35 -2.67
CA THR A 55 7.28 -11.47 -3.27
C THR A 55 8.21 -12.62 -3.66
N ASN A 56 9.36 -12.32 -4.28
CA ASN A 56 10.36 -13.34 -4.62
C ASN A 56 10.96 -14.07 -3.40
N ARG A 57 10.81 -13.49 -2.20
CA ARG A 57 11.23 -14.09 -0.93
C ARG A 57 10.06 -14.70 -0.14
N GLY A 58 8.87 -14.79 -0.73
CA GLY A 58 7.67 -15.31 -0.08
C GLY A 58 7.07 -14.35 0.96
N VAL A 59 7.44 -13.06 0.92
CA VAL A 59 6.88 -12.01 1.77
C VAL A 59 5.86 -11.23 0.97
N ASP A 60 4.63 -11.16 1.47
CA ASP A 60 3.56 -10.34 0.92
C ASP A 60 3.73 -8.88 1.33
N SER A 61 3.18 -7.99 0.50
CA SER A 61 3.23 -6.55 0.71
C SER A 61 1.88 -5.91 0.43
N MET A 62 1.54 -4.85 1.17
CA MET A 62 0.34 -4.07 0.94
C MET A 62 0.59 -2.58 1.10
N VAL A 63 0.11 -1.81 0.12
CA VAL A 63 -0.01 -0.36 0.20
C VAL A 63 -1.49 -0.03 0.37
N ALA A 64 -1.82 0.73 1.41
CA ALA A 64 -3.19 1.16 1.68
C ALA A 64 -3.20 2.63 2.06
N TYR A 65 -4.21 3.38 1.57
CA TYR A 65 -4.44 4.77 1.99
C TYR A 65 -4.57 4.87 3.52
N GLU A 66 -5.19 3.88 4.13
CA GLU A 66 -5.40 3.85 5.58
C GLU A 66 -4.08 3.86 6.37
N ASN A 67 -2.96 3.39 5.79
CA ASN A 67 -1.65 3.46 6.44
C ASN A 67 -1.15 4.91 6.62
N ILE A 68 -1.56 5.83 5.75
CA ILE A 68 -1.09 7.23 5.71
C ILE A 68 -2.19 8.24 6.02
N LYS A 69 -3.34 7.79 6.53
CA LYS A 69 -4.53 8.62 6.74
C LYS A 69 -4.33 9.70 7.80
N TYR A 70 -3.45 9.45 8.75
CA TYR A 70 -3.10 10.38 9.84
C TYR A 70 -1.59 10.67 9.79
N PRO A 71 -1.11 11.39 8.76
CA PRO A 71 0.33 11.56 8.55
C PRO A 71 1.00 12.39 9.64
N ASP A 72 0.29 13.30 10.29
CA ASP A 72 0.85 14.11 11.37
C ASP A 72 1.14 13.26 12.63
N GLU A 73 0.23 12.35 12.97
CA GLU A 73 0.42 11.38 14.06
C GLU A 73 1.63 10.48 13.80
N ILE A 74 1.81 10.04 12.56
CA ILE A 74 2.92 9.18 12.17
C ILE A 74 4.26 9.91 12.35
N ARG A 75 4.33 11.16 11.88
CA ARG A 75 5.54 11.99 12.01
C ARG A 75 5.89 12.29 13.46
N GLU A 76 4.89 12.59 14.29
CA GLU A 76 5.09 12.86 15.72
C GLU A 76 5.65 11.64 16.47
N ASN A 77 5.14 10.44 16.14
CA ASN A 77 5.48 9.23 16.89
C ASN A 77 6.70 8.47 16.33
N LEU A 78 7.07 8.65 15.07
CA LEU A 78 8.13 7.88 14.40
C LEU A 78 9.37 8.69 14.01
N ASP A 79 9.46 9.97 14.40
CA ASP A 79 10.54 10.91 14.04
C ASP A 79 10.78 10.99 12.51
N ILE A 80 9.69 10.92 11.74
CA ILE A 80 9.72 11.07 10.28
C ILE A 80 9.33 12.51 9.94
N LYS A 81 10.09 13.16 9.05
CA LYS A 81 9.95 14.62 8.79
C LYS A 81 9.33 14.96 7.42
N GLU A 82 9.11 13.96 6.58
CA GLU A 82 8.91 14.16 5.14
C GLU A 82 7.59 13.52 4.63
N GLU A 83 7.40 13.49 3.31
CA GLU A 83 6.29 12.79 2.68
C GLU A 83 6.57 11.28 2.60
N GLU A 84 5.52 10.47 2.69
CA GLU A 84 5.63 9.05 3.02
C GLU A 84 4.79 8.16 2.11
N LEU A 85 5.40 7.07 1.66
CA LEU A 85 4.69 5.86 1.25
C LEU A 85 4.93 4.78 2.31
N ILE A 86 3.87 4.15 2.80
CA ILE A 86 3.95 3.12 3.83
C ILE A 86 3.51 1.77 3.27
N ILE A 87 4.42 0.80 3.32
CA ILE A 87 4.21 -0.56 2.83
C ILE A 87 4.17 -1.51 4.03
N ALA A 88 3.04 -2.17 4.24
CA ALA A 88 2.93 -3.28 5.18
C ALA A 88 3.60 -4.51 4.58
N LEU A 89 4.38 -5.24 5.37
CA LEU A 89 5.13 -6.44 4.95
C LEU A 89 4.85 -7.58 5.93
N GLY A 90 4.59 -8.78 5.39
CA GLY A 90 4.29 -9.94 6.21
C GLY A 90 4.02 -11.21 5.42
N TYR A 91 3.44 -12.20 6.08
CA TYR A 91 2.94 -13.42 5.44
C TYR A 91 1.42 -13.35 5.41
N ARG A 92 0.84 -13.43 4.22
CA ARG A 92 -0.62 -13.36 4.03
C ARG A 92 -1.33 -14.51 4.75
N SER A 93 -2.44 -14.19 5.41
CA SER A 93 -3.38 -15.18 5.95
C SER A 93 -4.38 -15.65 4.89
N GLU A 94 -5.02 -16.79 5.13
CA GLU A 94 -6.09 -17.32 4.27
C GLU A 94 -7.46 -16.63 4.47
N ASP A 95 -7.49 -15.47 5.14
CA ASP A 95 -8.72 -14.73 5.39
C ASP A 95 -9.36 -14.24 4.09
N LYS A 96 -10.69 -14.23 4.05
CA LYS A 96 -11.48 -13.92 2.84
C LYS A 96 -11.14 -12.55 2.22
N ILE A 97 -10.74 -11.57 3.03
CA ILE A 97 -10.32 -10.23 2.55
C ILE A 97 -9.17 -10.29 1.54
N ASN A 98 -8.32 -11.32 1.61
CA ASN A 98 -7.16 -11.51 0.74
C ASN A 98 -7.50 -12.19 -0.60
N THR A 99 -8.76 -12.60 -0.79
CA THR A 99 -9.24 -13.23 -2.04
C THR A 99 -9.78 -12.21 -3.05
N PHE A 100 -9.94 -10.95 -2.64
CA PHE A 100 -10.38 -9.89 -3.54
C PHE A 100 -9.31 -9.61 -4.59
N THR A 101 -9.72 -9.56 -5.86
CA THR A 101 -8.84 -9.21 -6.97
C THR A 101 -9.50 -8.15 -7.85
N ASN A 102 -8.69 -7.22 -8.36
CA ASN A 102 -9.13 -6.22 -9.33
C ASN A 102 -8.77 -6.67 -10.74
N ASN A 103 -9.68 -6.45 -11.68
CA ASN A 103 -9.34 -6.55 -13.10
C ASN A 103 -8.37 -5.41 -13.49
N ARG A 104 -7.55 -5.67 -14.51
CA ARG A 104 -6.76 -4.64 -15.20
C ARG A 104 -7.43 -4.35 -16.54
N LEU A 105 -7.29 -3.12 -17.03
CA LEU A 105 -7.70 -2.77 -18.39
C LEU A 105 -6.92 -3.63 -19.39
N ALA A 106 -7.55 -3.94 -20.51
CA ALA A 106 -6.86 -4.64 -21.59
C ALA A 106 -5.72 -3.77 -22.14
N THR A 107 -4.68 -4.40 -22.69
CA THR A 107 -3.48 -3.68 -23.17
C THR A 107 -3.85 -2.69 -24.27
N GLU A 108 -4.80 -3.05 -25.13
CA GLU A 108 -5.28 -2.25 -26.26
C GLU A 108 -6.01 -0.97 -25.80
N GLU A 109 -6.50 -0.94 -24.56
CA GLU A 109 -7.14 0.25 -23.97
C GLU A 109 -6.11 1.27 -23.46
N ILE A 110 -4.85 0.86 -23.25
CA ILE A 110 -3.79 1.69 -22.67
C ILE A 110 -2.60 1.92 -23.61
N LEU A 111 -2.53 1.21 -24.75
CA LEU A 111 -1.43 1.26 -25.70
C LEU A 111 -1.90 1.79 -27.06
N THR A 112 -1.21 2.80 -27.59
CA THR A 112 -1.38 3.28 -28.98
C THR A 112 -0.05 3.16 -29.73
N ILE A 113 -0.04 2.42 -30.84
CA ILE A 113 1.10 2.31 -31.76
C ILE A 113 0.71 3.04 -33.05
N LYS A 114 1.54 3.97 -33.53
CA LYS A 114 1.35 4.74 -34.76
C LYS A 114 2.55 4.60 -35.67
#